data_AF-A0A2E9VTT2-F1
#
_entry.id   AF-A0A2E9VTT2-F1
#
_cell.length_a   1.000
_cell.length_b   1.000
_cell.length_c   1.000
_cell.angle_alpha   90.00
_cell.angle_beta   90.00
_cell.angle_gamma   90.00
#
_symmetry.space_group_name_H-M   'P 1'
#
loop_
_entity.id
_entity.type
_entity.pdbx_description
1 polymer ?
#
loop_
_entity_poly.entity_id
_entity_poly.type
_entity_poly.pdbx_seq_one_letter_code
_entity_poly.pdbx_strand_id
1 'polypeptide(L)'
;MNSLILYHLLSGHAFFSGAMLIVIAAGISLFPKRKSLAITFCLIGIILIAISGTPFSLPMYLIAVIAITAWLGGMRSKKWNRYFAIGLISLLVGMAIYELGYQFSPKLQPVSKRSIAIIGDSVTAGLDDGTITWPNLMSKENQLEIEDYSHVGETAASADKRIEDQRIDSPVLIIEIGGNDLLGSTSAEKFENDLRKLLERVCDSDRQIVMFELPLPPFRNAYGAIQRRLANEFHVRLIPKRKFLSILLPEESTLDSIHLSQTGQKRMAEVVWGVIQSAFVGSK
;
A
#
# COMPACT_ATOMS: atom_id res chain seq x y z
N MET A 1 6.42 18.24 -9.96
CA MET A 1 5.58 17.21 -10.61
C MET A 1 4.18 17.31 -10.01
N ASN A 2 3.11 17.29 -10.81
CA ASN A 2 1.74 17.47 -10.31
C ASN A 2 1.41 16.39 -9.25
N SER A 3 0.93 16.78 -8.07
CA SER A 3 0.58 15.87 -6.96
C SER A 3 -0.43 14.80 -7.37
N LEU A 4 -1.31 15.09 -8.34
CA LEU A 4 -2.25 14.14 -8.91
C LEU A 4 -1.56 13.01 -9.69
N ILE A 5 -0.49 13.33 -10.43
CA ILE A 5 0.29 12.32 -11.18
C ILE A 5 1.02 11.42 -10.19
N LEU A 6 1.66 12.01 -9.19
CA LEU A 6 2.38 11.25 -8.17
C LEU A 6 1.43 10.35 -7.38
N TYR A 7 0.24 10.87 -7.02
CA TYR A 7 -0.83 10.09 -6.42
C TYR A 7 -1.20 8.91 -7.33
N HIS A 8 -1.45 9.15 -8.62
CA HIS A 8 -1.86 8.11 -9.56
C HIS A 8 -0.84 6.97 -9.67
N LEU A 9 0.45 7.31 -9.71
CA LEU A 9 1.55 6.35 -9.85
C LEU A 9 1.78 5.53 -8.57
N LEU A 10 1.88 6.21 -7.41
CA LEU A 10 2.24 5.57 -6.15
C LEU A 10 1.06 4.89 -5.45
N SER A 11 -0.19 5.29 -5.74
CA SER A 11 -1.39 4.71 -5.12
C SER A 11 -1.77 3.33 -5.68
N GLY A 12 -1.18 2.93 -6.81
CA GLY A 12 -1.60 1.76 -7.59
C GLY A 12 -2.72 2.05 -8.60
N HIS A 13 -3.29 3.26 -8.64
CA HIS A 13 -4.31 3.62 -9.64
C HIS A 13 -3.82 3.53 -11.09
N ALA A 14 -2.53 3.78 -11.32
CA ALA A 14 -1.89 3.62 -12.64
C ALA A 14 -2.05 2.21 -13.22
N PHE A 15 -2.11 1.17 -12.37
CA PHE A 15 -2.38 -0.18 -12.83
C PHE A 15 -3.78 -0.31 -13.41
N PHE A 16 -4.81 0.23 -12.75
CA PHE A 16 -6.20 0.18 -13.26
C PHE A 16 -6.34 0.93 -14.59
N SER A 17 -5.73 2.11 -14.70
CA SER A 17 -5.68 2.86 -15.97
C SER A 17 -4.97 2.04 -17.05
N GLY A 18 -3.80 1.48 -16.76
CA GLY A 18 -3.04 0.68 -17.71
C GLY A 18 -3.78 -0.58 -18.16
N ALA A 19 -4.38 -1.32 -17.22
CA ALA A 19 -5.20 -2.49 -17.51
C ALA A 19 -6.41 -2.13 -18.37
N MET A 20 -7.08 -1.02 -18.09
CA MET A 20 -8.21 -0.52 -18.88
C MET A 20 -7.78 -0.21 -20.33
N LEU A 21 -6.63 0.45 -20.53
CA LEU A 21 -6.13 0.72 -21.88
C LEU A 21 -5.81 -0.57 -22.65
N ILE A 22 -5.27 -1.61 -21.99
CA ILE A 22 -5.01 -2.91 -22.64
C ILE A 22 -6.32 -3.64 -22.95
N VAL A 23 -7.34 -3.57 -22.08
CA VAL A 23 -8.68 -4.11 -22.36
C VAL A 23 -9.31 -3.41 -23.57
N ILE A 24 -9.21 -2.08 -23.65
CA ILE A 24 -9.65 -1.30 -24.82
C ILE A 24 -8.87 -1.71 -26.07
N ALA A 25 -7.55 -1.88 -25.97
CA ALA A 25 -6.70 -2.34 -27.06
C ALA A 25 -7.14 -3.72 -27.58
N ALA A 26 -7.38 -4.67 -26.68
CA ALA A 26 -7.88 -6.01 -26.99
C ALA A 26 -9.23 -5.93 -27.73
N GLY A 27 -10.16 -5.08 -27.27
CA GLY A 27 -11.44 -4.83 -27.95
C GLY A 27 -11.28 -4.21 -29.35
N ILE A 28 -10.45 -3.17 -29.49
CA ILE A 28 -10.20 -2.49 -30.77
C ILE A 28 -9.57 -3.45 -31.79
N SER A 29 -8.72 -4.38 -31.34
CA SER A 29 -8.03 -5.33 -32.23
C SER A 29 -8.98 -6.24 -33.01
N LEU A 30 -10.22 -6.43 -32.54
CA LEU A 30 -11.25 -7.20 -33.22
C LEU A 30 -11.67 -6.55 -34.56
N PHE A 31 -11.37 -5.26 -34.75
CA PHE A 31 -11.62 -4.50 -35.96
C PHE A 31 -10.35 -4.36 -36.81
N PRO A 32 -10.27 -4.97 -38.01
CA PRO A 32 -9.02 -5.05 -38.80
C PRO A 32 -8.39 -3.69 -39.15
N LYS A 33 -9.21 -2.65 -39.35
CA LYS A 33 -8.76 -1.31 -39.76
C LYS A 33 -8.11 -0.49 -38.63
N ARG A 34 -8.15 -0.95 -37.38
CA ARG A 34 -7.70 -0.18 -36.20
C ARG A 34 -6.58 -0.85 -35.40
N LYS A 35 -5.86 -1.81 -35.99
CA LYS A 35 -4.79 -2.55 -35.28
C LYS A 35 -3.63 -1.67 -34.78
N SER A 36 -3.24 -0.65 -35.54
CA SER A 36 -2.19 0.30 -35.10
C SER A 36 -2.61 1.03 -33.82
N LEU A 37 -3.87 1.49 -33.75
CA LEU A 37 -4.42 2.13 -32.56
C LEU A 37 -4.43 1.18 -31.36
N ALA A 38 -4.80 -0.09 -31.55
CA ALA A 38 -4.72 -1.10 -30.48
C ALA A 38 -3.30 -1.27 -29.94
N ILE A 39 -2.28 -1.29 -30.81
CA ILE A 39 -0.88 -1.39 -30.37
C ILE A 39 -0.48 -0.17 -29.54
N THR A 40 -0.85 1.05 -29.96
CA THR A 40 -0.57 2.28 -29.20
C THR A 40 -1.18 2.22 -27.79
N PHE A 41 -2.46 1.86 -27.68
CA PHE A 41 -3.13 1.70 -26.37
C PHE A 41 -2.45 0.64 -25.51
N CYS A 42 -2.05 -0.49 -26.10
CA CYS A 42 -1.32 -1.53 -25.39
C CYS A 42 0.02 -1.03 -24.85
N LEU A 43 0.81 -0.30 -25.66
CA LEU A 43 2.12 0.20 -25.24
C LEU A 43 1.99 1.20 -24.07
N ILE A 44 1.03 2.13 -24.16
CA ILE A 44 0.75 3.08 -23.06
C ILE A 44 0.31 2.32 -21.81
N GLY A 45 -0.55 1.31 -21.97
CA GLY A 45 -1.01 0.48 -20.86
C GLY A 45 0.12 -0.30 -20.17
N ILE A 46 1.04 -0.89 -20.94
CA ILE A 46 2.22 -1.57 -20.41
C ILE A 46 3.10 -0.60 -19.62
N ILE A 47 3.36 0.59 -20.17
CA ILE A 47 4.16 1.61 -19.48
C ILE A 47 3.51 1.96 -18.14
N LEU A 48 2.20 2.25 -18.13
CA LEU A 48 1.46 2.57 -16.91
C LEU A 48 1.50 1.45 -15.86
N ILE A 49 1.36 0.19 -16.27
CA ILE A 49 1.46 -0.96 -15.36
C ILE A 49 2.89 -1.09 -14.83
N ALA A 50 3.91 -0.93 -15.68
CA ALA A 50 5.32 -1.08 -15.30
C ALA A 50 5.78 -0.01 -14.29
N ILE A 51 5.30 1.22 -14.44
CA ILE A 51 5.58 2.31 -13.51
C ILE A 51 4.58 2.37 -12.34
N SER A 52 3.56 1.52 -12.34
CA SER A 52 2.63 1.45 -11.21
C SER A 52 3.35 0.88 -9.99
N GLY A 53 3.16 1.52 -8.83
CA GLY A 53 3.60 0.99 -7.54
C GLY A 53 2.76 -0.19 -7.06
N THR A 54 2.34 -1.08 -7.96
CA THR A 54 1.42 -2.19 -7.67
C THR A 54 2.22 -3.47 -7.41
N PRO A 55 2.20 -4.03 -6.19
CA PRO A 55 3.09 -5.14 -5.83
C PRO A 55 2.50 -6.51 -6.20
N PHE A 56 2.38 -6.81 -7.50
CA PHE A 56 2.09 -8.18 -7.93
C PHE A 56 3.32 -9.08 -7.77
N SER A 57 3.09 -10.38 -7.59
CA SER A 57 4.16 -11.37 -7.59
C SER A 57 4.77 -11.51 -8.99
N LEU A 58 6.05 -11.91 -9.07
CA LEU A 58 6.75 -12.10 -10.34
C LEU A 58 6.00 -13.06 -11.30
N PRO A 59 5.43 -14.20 -10.85
CA PRO A 59 4.63 -15.06 -11.72
C PRO A 59 3.43 -14.36 -12.35
N MET A 60 2.74 -13.47 -11.64
CA MET A 60 1.59 -12.73 -12.19
C MET A 60 2.01 -11.81 -13.33
N TYR A 61 3.15 -11.12 -13.19
CA TYR A 61 3.71 -10.31 -14.26
C TYR A 61 4.12 -11.16 -15.48
N LEU A 62 4.75 -12.31 -15.25
CA LEU A 62 5.14 -13.21 -16.33
C LEU A 62 3.91 -13.74 -17.10
N ILE A 63 2.86 -14.15 -16.39
CA ILE A 63 1.60 -14.59 -17.00
C ILE A 63 0.97 -13.45 -17.83
N ALA A 64 0.98 -12.22 -17.31
CA ALA A 64 0.48 -11.06 -18.06
C ALA A 64 1.28 -10.79 -19.34
N VAL A 65 2.62 -10.84 -19.26
CA VAL A 65 3.49 -10.67 -20.45
C VAL A 65 3.21 -11.75 -21.48
N ILE A 66 3.15 -13.03 -21.06
CA ILE A 66 2.85 -14.16 -21.95
C ILE A 66 1.48 -13.96 -22.62
N ALA A 67 0.45 -13.57 -21.86
CA ALA A 67 -0.89 -13.33 -22.39
C ALA A 67 -0.91 -12.19 -23.42
N ILE A 68 -0.20 -11.09 -23.14
CA ILE A 68 -0.08 -9.95 -24.07
C ILE A 68 0.65 -10.38 -25.35
N THR A 69 1.77 -11.10 -25.23
CA THR A 69 2.54 -11.58 -26.39
C THR A 69 1.73 -12.56 -27.24
N ALA A 70 1.02 -13.50 -26.62
CA ALA A 70 0.13 -14.43 -27.31
C ALA A 70 -0.98 -13.68 -28.06
N TRP A 71 -1.61 -12.69 -27.42
CA TRP A 71 -2.62 -11.85 -28.05
C TRP A 71 -2.07 -11.06 -29.24
N LEU A 72 -0.93 -10.37 -29.10
CA LEU A 72 -0.27 -9.64 -30.19
C LEU A 72 0.05 -10.57 -31.39
N GLY A 73 0.54 -11.78 -31.13
CA GLY A 73 0.77 -12.79 -32.17
C GLY A 73 -0.53 -13.26 -32.84
N GLY A 74 -1.60 -13.44 -32.05
CA GLY A 74 -2.93 -13.82 -32.50
C GLY A 74 -3.64 -12.78 -33.35
N MET A 75 -3.27 -11.51 -33.27
CA MET A 75 -3.83 -10.44 -34.12
C MET A 75 -3.67 -10.71 -35.62
N ARG A 76 -2.79 -11.64 -36.03
CA ARG A 76 -2.65 -12.09 -37.43
C ARG A 76 -3.85 -12.91 -37.93
N SER A 77 -4.60 -13.57 -37.05
CA SER A 77 -5.77 -14.40 -37.40
C SER A 77 -7.02 -13.95 -36.66
N LYS A 78 -8.14 -13.74 -37.38
CA LYS A 78 -9.41 -13.31 -36.77
C LYS A 78 -9.89 -14.27 -35.66
N LYS A 79 -9.77 -15.58 -35.90
CA LYS A 79 -10.20 -16.63 -34.96
C LYS A 79 -9.35 -16.56 -33.68
N TRP A 80 -8.03 -16.58 -33.81
CA TRP A 80 -7.11 -16.59 -32.66
C TRP A 80 -7.10 -15.26 -31.90
N ASN A 81 -7.21 -14.13 -32.59
CA ASN A 81 -7.31 -12.82 -31.95
C ASN A 81 -8.47 -12.77 -30.95
N ARG A 82 -9.66 -13.27 -31.32
CA ARG A 82 -10.82 -13.29 -30.43
C ARG A 82 -10.55 -14.11 -29.15
N TYR A 83 -10.01 -15.31 -29.28
CA TYR A 83 -9.74 -16.17 -28.12
C TYR A 83 -8.68 -15.57 -27.19
N PHE A 84 -7.55 -15.09 -27.73
CA PHE A 84 -6.51 -14.49 -26.89
C PHE A 84 -6.93 -13.14 -26.31
N ALA A 85 -7.73 -12.33 -27.02
CA ALA A 85 -8.27 -11.10 -26.48
C ALA A 85 -9.19 -11.38 -25.27
N ILE A 86 -10.09 -12.37 -25.37
CA ILE A 86 -10.96 -12.77 -24.24
C ILE A 86 -10.11 -13.27 -23.07
N GLY A 87 -9.10 -14.11 -23.33
CA GLY A 87 -8.20 -14.61 -22.28
C GLY A 87 -7.43 -13.49 -21.59
N LEU A 88 -6.87 -12.55 -22.36
CA LEU A 88 -6.16 -11.37 -21.83
C LEU A 88 -7.08 -10.48 -20.99
N ILE A 89 -8.29 -10.18 -21.49
CA ILE A 89 -9.28 -9.38 -20.74
C ILE A 89 -9.63 -10.07 -19.42
N SER A 90 -9.89 -11.38 -19.46
CA SER A 90 -10.26 -12.16 -18.26
C SER A 90 -9.13 -12.15 -17.22
N LEU A 91 -7.88 -12.31 -17.66
CA LEU A 91 -6.70 -12.20 -16.80
C LEU A 91 -6.59 -10.82 -16.15
N LEU A 92 -6.68 -9.75 -16.94
CA LEU A 92 -6.57 -8.37 -16.44
C LEU A 92 -7.71 -8.02 -15.47
N VAL A 93 -8.93 -8.49 -15.73
CA VAL A 93 -10.06 -8.35 -14.80
C VAL A 93 -9.77 -9.08 -13.49
N GLY A 94 -9.25 -10.31 -13.54
CA GLY A 94 -8.85 -11.05 -12.34
C GLY A 94 -7.78 -10.33 -11.53
N MET A 95 -6.75 -9.80 -12.18
CA MET A 95 -5.72 -8.99 -11.54
C MET A 95 -6.27 -7.68 -10.96
N ALA A 96 -7.22 -7.03 -11.65
CA ALA A 96 -7.92 -5.84 -11.15
C ALA A 96 -8.76 -6.13 -9.91
N ILE A 97 -9.50 -7.24 -9.88
CA ILE A 97 -10.27 -7.66 -8.71
C ILE A 97 -9.33 -7.95 -7.52
N TYR A 98 -8.20 -8.62 -7.76
CA TYR A 98 -7.19 -8.85 -6.74
C TYR A 98 -6.63 -7.54 -6.16
N GLU A 99 -6.21 -6.60 -7.01
CA GLU A 99 -5.68 -5.31 -6.55
C GLU A 99 -6.73 -4.46 -5.83
N LEU A 100 -7.99 -4.55 -6.25
CA LEU A 100 -9.09 -3.79 -5.66
C LEU A 100 -9.29 -4.11 -4.18
N GLY A 101 -8.99 -5.34 -3.74
CA GLY A 101 -9.02 -5.72 -2.32
C GLY A 101 -8.10 -4.87 -1.44
N TYR A 102 -6.95 -4.46 -1.97
CA TYR A 102 -5.96 -3.63 -1.27
C TYR A 102 -6.25 -2.12 -1.36
N GLN A 103 -7.30 -1.73 -2.08
CA GLN A 103 -7.71 -0.32 -2.18
C GLN A 103 -8.74 0.06 -1.11
N PHE A 104 -9.30 -0.89 -0.37
CA PHE A 104 -10.27 -0.64 0.69
C PHE A 104 -9.62 -0.61 2.06
N SER A 105 -10.06 0.32 2.91
CA SER A 105 -9.60 0.36 4.30
C SER A 105 -10.13 -0.86 5.05
N PRO A 106 -9.33 -1.42 5.97
CA PRO A 106 -9.75 -2.56 6.75
C PRO A 106 -10.85 -2.15 7.73
N LYS A 107 -11.75 -3.08 8.03
CA LYS A 107 -12.71 -2.95 9.13
C LYS A 107 -12.14 -3.65 10.35
N LEU A 108 -12.20 -2.99 11.49
CA LEU A 108 -11.79 -3.56 12.76
C LEU A 108 -12.98 -4.11 13.53
N GLN A 109 -12.74 -5.18 14.28
CA GLN A 109 -13.71 -5.74 15.20
C GLN A 109 -13.73 -4.90 16.48
N PRO A 110 -14.88 -4.78 17.16
CA PRO A 110 -14.96 -4.10 18.43
C PRO A 110 -13.98 -4.66 19.47
N VAL A 111 -13.34 -3.79 20.24
CA VAL A 111 -12.41 -4.14 21.33
C VAL A 111 -12.94 -3.65 22.67
N SER A 112 -12.56 -4.33 23.74
CA SER A 112 -12.98 -4.02 25.11
C SER A 112 -12.25 -2.83 25.72
N LYS A 113 -10.97 -2.63 25.37
CA LYS A 113 -10.12 -1.55 25.89
C LYS A 113 -9.96 -0.42 24.87
N ARG A 114 -10.07 0.84 25.32
CA ARG A 114 -9.80 2.05 24.51
C ARG A 114 -8.31 2.40 24.48
N SER A 115 -7.47 1.46 24.05
CA SER A 115 -6.04 1.71 23.89
C SER A 115 -5.52 1.25 22.54
N ILE A 116 -4.48 1.92 22.07
CA ILE A 116 -3.74 1.56 20.87
C ILE A 116 -2.24 1.56 21.16
N ALA A 117 -1.52 0.68 20.49
CA ALA A 117 -0.07 0.76 20.40
C ALA A 117 0.33 1.19 19.00
N ILE A 118 1.46 1.89 18.89
CA ILE A 118 1.99 2.39 17.62
C ILE A 118 3.47 2.07 17.56
N ILE A 119 3.89 1.43 16.48
CA ILE A 119 5.28 1.27 16.09
C ILE A 119 5.44 2.04 14.79
N GLY A 120 6.23 3.11 14.81
CA GLY A 120 6.29 4.07 13.71
C GLY A 120 7.66 4.74 13.56
N ASP A 121 7.87 5.44 12.44
CA ASP A 121 9.12 6.15 12.20
C ASP A 121 9.00 7.67 12.47
N SER A 122 9.70 8.50 11.71
CA SER A 122 9.65 9.97 11.80
C SER A 122 8.28 10.56 11.47
N VAL A 123 7.46 9.89 10.66
CA VAL A 123 6.09 10.34 10.37
C VAL A 123 5.25 10.33 11.64
N THR A 124 5.47 9.34 12.50
CA THR A 124 4.77 9.19 13.78
C THR A 124 5.45 9.97 14.91
N ALA A 125 6.76 9.83 15.07
CA ALA A 125 7.53 10.46 16.15
C ALA A 125 7.58 11.99 16.05
N GLY A 126 7.40 12.54 14.84
CA GLY A 126 7.65 13.96 14.56
C GLY A 126 9.15 14.29 14.49
N LEU A 127 9.49 15.40 13.85
CA LEU A 127 10.88 15.87 13.74
C LEU A 127 11.26 16.98 14.73
N ASP A 128 10.29 17.81 15.10
CA ASP A 128 10.55 19.03 15.88
C ASP A 128 9.83 18.96 17.23
N ASP A 129 10.51 19.39 18.30
CA ASP A 129 10.00 19.43 19.68
C ASP A 129 8.74 20.29 19.86
N GLY A 130 8.41 21.15 18.88
CA GLY A 130 7.23 22.02 18.89
C GLY A 130 5.99 21.45 18.18
N THR A 131 6.11 20.33 17.46
CA THR A 131 5.00 19.76 16.69
C THR A 131 4.21 18.79 17.55
N ILE A 132 2.89 18.98 17.64
CA ILE A 132 2.02 18.02 18.31
C ILE A 132 1.79 16.84 17.36
N THR A 133 2.34 15.68 17.74
CA THR A 133 2.27 14.45 16.96
C THR A 133 0.85 13.91 16.85
N TRP A 134 0.54 13.20 15.76
CA TRP A 134 -0.78 12.62 15.52
C TRP A 134 -1.23 11.65 16.62
N PRO A 135 -0.36 10.86 17.28
CA PRO A 135 -0.78 10.05 18.42
C PRO A 135 -1.28 10.95 19.55
N ASN A 136 -0.53 11.99 19.94
CA ASN A 136 -0.94 12.92 20.99
C ASN A 136 -2.26 13.65 20.67
N LEU A 137 -2.47 14.04 19.42
CA LEU A 137 -3.76 14.60 18.97
C LEU A 137 -4.89 13.58 19.16
N MET A 138 -4.68 12.33 18.70
CA MET A 138 -5.67 11.27 18.82
C MET A 138 -6.01 10.91 20.27
N SER A 139 -5.01 10.87 21.15
CA SER A 139 -5.21 10.60 22.58
C SER A 139 -6.15 11.64 23.19
N LYS A 140 -5.90 12.93 22.90
CA LYS A 140 -6.70 14.05 23.42
C LYS A 140 -8.12 14.09 22.83
N GLU A 141 -8.25 13.91 21.53
CA GLU A 141 -9.53 14.06 20.82
C GLU A 141 -10.48 12.88 21.04
N ASN A 142 -9.94 11.66 21.17
CA ASN A 142 -10.73 10.42 21.19
C ASN A 142 -10.69 9.67 22.52
N GLN A 143 -10.02 10.25 23.54
CA GLN A 143 -9.82 9.66 24.86
C GLN A 143 -9.24 8.24 24.76
N LEU A 144 -8.16 8.11 23.97
CA LEU A 144 -7.45 6.86 23.79
C LEU A 144 -6.17 6.85 24.63
N GLU A 145 -5.93 5.74 25.30
CA GLU A 145 -4.60 5.42 25.81
C GLU A 145 -3.70 5.04 24.64
N ILE A 146 -2.51 5.61 24.57
CA ILE A 146 -1.57 5.38 23.46
C ILE A 146 -0.23 4.91 24.01
N GLU A 147 0.17 3.72 23.60
CA GLU A 147 1.52 3.18 23.75
C GLU A 147 2.31 3.54 22.48
N ASP A 148 3.07 4.63 22.52
CA ASP A 148 3.86 5.12 21.38
C ASP A 148 5.30 4.61 21.47
N TYR A 149 5.68 3.72 20.53
CA TYR A 149 7.03 3.18 20.38
C TYR A 149 7.73 3.73 19.14
N SER A 150 7.27 4.86 18.59
CA SER A 150 7.86 5.43 17.38
C SER A 150 9.20 6.10 17.63
N HIS A 151 10.06 6.07 16.61
CA HIS A 151 11.32 6.80 16.65
C HIS A 151 11.78 7.23 15.24
N VAL A 152 12.37 8.42 15.16
CA VAL A 152 12.86 8.98 13.90
C VAL A 152 13.88 8.04 13.24
N GLY A 153 13.70 7.81 11.93
CA GLY A 153 14.61 7.01 11.11
C GLY A 153 14.53 5.50 11.33
N GLU A 154 13.44 4.99 11.93
CA GLU A 154 13.33 3.55 12.14
C GLU A 154 13.16 2.73 10.86
N THR A 155 13.92 1.64 10.84
CA THR A 155 13.75 0.49 9.94
C THR A 155 13.02 -0.62 10.67
N ALA A 156 12.52 -1.63 9.94
CA ALA A 156 11.92 -2.83 10.55
C ALA A 156 12.85 -3.49 11.59
N ALA A 157 14.16 -3.55 11.31
CA ALA A 157 15.14 -4.10 12.24
C ALA A 157 15.31 -3.28 13.53
N SER A 158 15.39 -1.95 13.41
CA SER A 158 15.56 -1.10 14.60
C SER A 158 14.30 -1.03 15.44
N ALA A 159 13.12 -1.05 14.79
CA ALA A 159 11.83 -1.11 15.45
C ALA A 159 11.67 -2.40 16.27
N ASP A 160 11.98 -3.57 15.68
CA ASP A 160 11.98 -4.86 16.39
C ASP A 160 12.87 -4.83 17.63
N LYS A 161 14.08 -4.27 17.50
CA LYS A 161 15.01 -4.12 18.62
C LYS A 161 14.48 -3.17 19.70
N ARG A 162 13.80 -2.09 19.33
CA ARG A 162 13.25 -1.11 20.29
C ARG A 162 12.20 -1.74 21.20
N ILE A 163 11.36 -2.61 20.62
CA ILE A 163 10.28 -3.26 21.35
C ILE A 163 10.67 -4.61 21.95
N GLU A 164 11.96 -4.98 21.91
CA GLU A 164 12.42 -6.31 22.32
C GLU A 164 12.02 -6.68 23.75
N ASP A 165 12.13 -5.72 24.67
CA ASP A 165 11.79 -5.87 26.09
C ASP A 165 10.45 -5.20 26.47
N GLN A 166 9.67 -4.75 25.47
CA GLN A 166 8.43 -4.02 25.72
C GLN A 166 7.23 -4.98 25.71
N ARG A 167 6.43 -4.92 26.78
CA ARG A 167 5.12 -5.56 26.80
C ARG A 167 4.09 -4.62 26.22
N ILE A 168 3.60 -4.97 25.03
CA ILE A 168 2.47 -4.29 24.39
C ILE A 168 1.20 -4.96 24.89
N ASP A 169 0.27 -4.22 25.49
CA ASP A 169 -1.01 -4.76 25.99
C ASP A 169 -2.21 -4.25 25.19
N SER A 170 -2.01 -3.28 24.31
CA SER A 170 -3.09 -2.72 23.52
C SER A 170 -3.72 -3.71 22.51
N PRO A 171 -5.06 -3.75 22.40
CA PRO A 171 -5.78 -4.67 21.52
C PRO A 171 -5.73 -4.27 20.05
N VAL A 172 -5.31 -3.04 19.74
CA VAL A 172 -5.06 -2.57 18.38
C VAL A 172 -3.63 -2.07 18.30
N LEU A 173 -2.87 -2.59 17.33
CA LEU A 173 -1.51 -2.15 17.04
C LEU A 173 -1.44 -1.56 15.63
N ILE A 174 -0.86 -0.37 15.52
CA ILE A 174 -0.61 0.31 14.26
C ILE A 174 0.89 0.20 13.94
N ILE A 175 1.21 -0.30 12.75
CA ILE A 175 2.57 -0.37 12.24
C ILE A 175 2.73 0.60 11.07
N GLU A 176 3.65 1.53 11.22
CA GLU A 176 4.02 2.56 10.26
C GLU A 176 5.54 2.52 10.08
N ILE A 177 6.04 1.39 9.55
CA ILE A 177 7.47 1.12 9.37
C ILE A 177 7.73 0.60 7.96
N GLY A 178 8.93 0.86 7.45
CA GLY A 178 9.43 0.36 6.17
C GLY A 178 9.72 1.46 5.16
N GLY A 179 9.33 2.70 5.43
CA GLY A 179 9.71 3.86 4.61
C GLY A 179 11.22 4.02 4.52
N ASN A 180 11.92 3.95 5.65
CA ASN A 180 13.39 4.04 5.70
C ASN A 180 14.08 2.82 5.07
N ASP A 181 13.49 1.63 5.15
CA ASP A 181 14.00 0.44 4.45
C ASP A 181 13.89 0.58 2.92
N LEU A 182 12.76 1.13 2.47
CA LEU A 182 12.45 1.36 1.06
C LEU A 182 13.35 2.45 0.43
N LEU A 183 13.55 3.54 1.16
CA LEU A 183 14.31 4.71 0.69
C LEU A 183 15.82 4.59 0.97
N GLY A 184 16.19 3.80 1.97
CA GLY A 184 17.57 3.57 2.39
C GLY A 184 18.27 2.46 1.61
N SER A 185 19.24 1.82 2.27
CA SER A 185 20.11 0.78 1.69
C SER A 185 19.66 -0.65 2.02
N THR A 186 18.55 -0.84 2.74
CA THR A 186 18.04 -2.18 3.09
C THR A 186 17.60 -2.93 1.83
N SER A 187 18.10 -4.14 1.59
CA SER A 187 17.63 -4.99 0.50
C SER A 187 16.21 -5.51 0.78
N ALA A 188 15.45 -5.86 -0.27
CA ALA A 188 14.11 -6.42 -0.09
C ALA A 188 14.12 -7.70 0.77
N GLU A 189 15.13 -8.56 0.62
CA GLU A 189 15.28 -9.78 1.42
C GLU A 189 15.55 -9.47 2.90
N LYS A 190 16.42 -8.49 3.18
CA LYS A 190 16.68 -8.07 4.56
C LYS A 190 15.42 -7.46 5.18
N PHE A 191 14.72 -6.60 4.44
CA PHE A 191 13.45 -6.01 4.86
C PHE A 191 12.40 -7.11 5.18
N GLU A 192 12.30 -8.14 4.35
CA GLU A 192 11.43 -9.29 4.62
C GLU A 192 11.77 -9.97 5.94
N ASN A 193 13.03 -10.31 6.15
CA ASN A 193 13.47 -11.00 7.37
C ASN A 193 13.22 -10.14 8.61
N ASP A 194 13.49 -8.84 8.53
CA ASP A 194 13.32 -7.92 9.65
C ASP A 194 11.84 -7.64 9.96
N LEU A 195 11.02 -7.41 8.93
CA LEU A 195 9.58 -7.22 9.10
C LEU A 195 8.91 -8.49 9.62
N ARG A 196 9.35 -9.67 9.18
CA ARG A 196 8.89 -10.95 9.72
C ARG A 196 9.15 -11.06 11.22
N LYS A 197 10.38 -10.79 11.68
CA LYS A 197 10.73 -10.82 13.11
C LYS A 197 9.87 -9.86 13.93
N LEU A 198 9.71 -8.64 13.43
CA LEU A 198 8.85 -7.64 14.05
C LEU A 198 7.41 -8.17 14.21
N LEU A 199 6.85 -8.74 13.13
CA LEU A 199 5.50 -9.31 13.15
C LEU A 199 5.38 -10.53 14.07
N GLU A 200 6.35 -11.44 14.06
CA GLU A 200 6.41 -12.60 14.97
C GLU A 200 6.39 -12.16 16.44
N ARG A 201 7.06 -11.06 16.78
CA ARG A 201 7.10 -10.53 18.15
C ARG A 201 5.77 -9.92 18.58
N VAL A 202 5.08 -9.21 17.69
CA VAL A 202 3.90 -8.43 18.05
C VAL A 202 2.56 -9.12 17.76
N CYS A 203 2.55 -10.21 16.99
CA CYS A 203 1.34 -10.98 16.74
C CYS A 203 0.91 -11.73 18.00
N ASP A 204 -0.31 -11.46 18.43
CA ASP A 204 -0.98 -12.10 19.57
C ASP A 204 -2.44 -12.40 19.15
N SER A 205 -3.02 -13.48 19.69
CA SER A 205 -4.38 -13.93 19.32
C SER A 205 -5.47 -12.89 19.59
N ASP A 206 -5.28 -12.02 20.59
CA ASP A 206 -6.29 -11.03 20.99
C ASP A 206 -6.01 -9.63 20.40
N ARG A 207 -4.98 -9.49 19.56
CA ARG A 207 -4.57 -8.22 18.97
C ARG A 207 -4.94 -8.09 17.50
N GLN A 208 -5.55 -6.96 17.16
CA GLN A 208 -5.77 -6.56 15.79
C GLN A 208 -4.63 -5.66 15.31
N ILE A 209 -3.83 -6.16 14.37
CA ILE A 209 -2.72 -5.39 13.80
C ILE A 209 -3.18 -4.75 12.49
N VAL A 210 -2.97 -3.44 12.37
CA VAL A 210 -3.08 -2.70 11.12
C VAL A 210 -1.72 -2.15 10.72
N MET A 211 -1.37 -2.24 9.44
CA MET A 211 -0.09 -1.77 8.94
C MET A 211 -0.29 -0.89 7.71
N PHE A 212 0.40 0.25 7.65
CA PHE A 212 0.44 1.07 6.45
C PHE A 212 1.15 0.35 5.31
N GLU A 213 0.44 0.18 4.19
CA GLU A 213 1.07 -0.27 2.95
C GLU A 213 1.94 0.87 2.40
N LEU A 214 3.19 0.55 2.07
CA LEU A 214 4.15 1.53 1.57
C LEU A 214 3.73 2.06 0.19
N PRO A 215 3.74 3.38 -0.03
CA PRO A 215 3.71 3.95 -1.36
C PRO A 215 5.00 3.56 -2.11
N LEU A 216 4.87 2.82 -3.20
CA LEU A 216 6.03 2.23 -3.88
C LEU A 216 6.45 3.09 -5.07
N PRO A 217 7.67 3.64 -5.08
CA PRO A 217 8.28 4.16 -6.29
C PRO A 217 8.37 3.07 -7.37
N PRO A 218 8.45 3.45 -8.66
CA PRO A 218 8.67 2.50 -9.74
C PRO A 218 9.85 1.55 -9.43
N PHE A 219 9.67 0.27 -9.79
CA PHE A 219 10.67 -0.79 -9.62
C PHE A 219 10.97 -1.20 -8.16
N ARG A 220 10.25 -0.68 -7.17
CA ARG A 220 10.35 -1.11 -5.75
C ARG A 220 9.21 -2.03 -5.31
N ASN A 221 8.55 -2.71 -6.26
CA ASN A 221 7.37 -3.55 -6.02
C ASN A 221 7.63 -4.72 -5.05
N ALA A 222 8.87 -5.17 -4.90
CA ALA A 222 9.24 -6.26 -3.99
C ALA A 222 8.86 -5.96 -2.52
N TYR A 223 9.08 -4.73 -2.03
CA TYR A 223 8.78 -4.36 -0.64
C TYR A 223 7.28 -4.47 -0.34
N GLY A 224 6.42 -3.96 -1.22
CA GLY A 224 4.98 -4.10 -1.07
C GLY A 224 4.51 -5.55 -1.22
N ALA A 225 5.18 -6.36 -2.06
CA ALA A 225 4.82 -7.76 -2.24
C ALA A 225 5.15 -8.57 -0.98
N ILE A 226 6.27 -8.25 -0.32
CA ILE A 226 6.64 -8.74 1.01
C ILE A 226 5.58 -8.31 2.03
N GLN A 227 5.24 -7.03 2.11
CA GLN A 227 4.22 -6.54 3.07
C GLN A 227 2.89 -7.29 2.91
N ARG A 228 2.40 -7.46 1.68
CA ARG A 228 1.14 -8.19 1.42
C ARG A 228 1.23 -9.67 1.78
N ARG A 229 2.35 -10.33 1.49
CA ARG A 229 2.55 -11.74 1.83
C ARG A 229 2.60 -11.94 3.35
N LEU A 230 3.42 -11.16 4.04
CA LEU A 230 3.53 -11.23 5.50
C LEU A 230 2.22 -10.81 6.17
N ALA A 231 1.52 -9.81 5.62
CA ALA A 231 0.22 -9.42 6.15
C ALA A 231 -0.81 -10.56 6.08
N ASN A 232 -0.84 -11.31 4.97
CA ASN A 232 -1.68 -12.50 4.87
C ASN A 232 -1.26 -13.62 5.83
N GLU A 233 0.05 -13.84 6.00
CA GLU A 233 0.62 -14.87 6.87
C GLU A 233 0.32 -14.61 8.35
N PHE A 234 0.50 -13.37 8.79
CA PHE A 234 0.35 -12.93 10.17
C PHE A 234 -1.04 -12.33 10.47
N HIS A 235 -1.98 -12.42 9.54
CA HIS A 235 -3.34 -11.86 9.66
C HIS A 235 -3.36 -10.34 9.94
N VAL A 236 -2.35 -9.62 9.49
CA VAL A 236 -2.25 -8.15 9.58
C VAL A 236 -3.14 -7.53 8.52
N ARG A 237 -3.88 -6.49 8.90
CA ARG A 237 -4.74 -5.75 7.97
C ARG A 237 -3.99 -4.55 7.39
N LEU A 238 -3.98 -4.42 6.06
CA LEU A 238 -3.27 -3.32 5.40
C LEU A 238 -4.13 -2.06 5.29
N ILE A 239 -3.59 -0.93 5.71
CA ILE A 239 -4.10 0.39 5.38
C ILE A 239 -3.60 0.73 3.97
N PRO A 240 -4.50 0.98 3.00
CA PRO A 240 -4.10 1.19 1.61
C PRO A 240 -3.08 2.32 1.44
N LYS A 241 -2.05 2.11 0.62
CA LYS A 241 -1.04 3.14 0.32
C LYS A 241 -1.63 4.47 -0.19
N ARG A 242 -2.80 4.42 -0.84
CA ARG A 242 -3.54 5.62 -1.27
C ARG A 242 -4.01 6.51 -0.11
N LYS A 243 -4.28 5.93 1.07
CA LYS A 243 -4.62 6.67 2.29
C LYS A 243 -3.39 7.37 2.82
N PHE A 244 -2.24 6.68 2.84
CA PHE A 244 -0.99 7.29 3.25
C PHE A 244 -0.59 8.44 2.31
N LEU A 245 -0.70 8.25 1.00
CA LEU A 245 -0.47 9.32 0.02
C LEU A 245 -1.43 10.50 0.14
N SER A 246 -2.68 10.27 0.59
CA SER A 246 -3.61 11.38 0.84
C SER A 246 -3.19 12.25 2.02
N ILE A 247 -2.33 11.74 2.90
CA ILE A 247 -1.70 12.49 3.98
C ILE A 247 -0.45 13.21 3.46
N LEU A 248 0.43 12.52 2.72
CA LEU A 248 1.75 13.07 2.35
C LEU A 248 1.73 14.08 1.20
N LEU A 249 0.85 13.92 0.21
CA LEU A 249 0.94 14.67 -1.04
C LEU A 249 0.39 16.11 -1.05
N PRO A 250 -0.61 16.49 -0.24
CA PRO A 250 -1.07 17.88 -0.27
C PRO A 250 0.03 18.81 0.26
N GLU A 251 0.20 19.98 -0.38
CA GLU A 251 1.39 20.83 -0.25
C GLU A 251 1.70 21.25 1.19
N GLU A 252 0.68 21.47 2.01
CA GLU A 252 0.87 21.93 3.40
C GLU A 252 1.16 20.78 4.37
N SER A 253 1.16 19.52 3.91
CA SER A 253 1.22 18.35 4.80
C SER A 253 2.63 17.96 5.18
N THR A 254 3.62 18.25 4.33
CA THR A 254 5.01 17.82 4.54
C THR A 254 5.98 18.97 4.41
N LEU A 255 7.06 18.96 5.19
CA LEU A 255 8.15 19.94 5.13
C LEU A 255 9.14 19.65 3.99
N ASP A 256 9.35 18.37 3.66
CA ASP A 256 10.35 17.92 2.70
C ASP A 256 9.90 16.69 1.89
N SER A 257 8.59 16.55 1.67
CA SER A 257 7.88 15.45 0.97
C SER A 257 7.54 14.22 1.81
N ILE A 258 8.14 14.03 3.00
CA ILE A 258 7.82 12.91 3.89
C ILE A 258 7.57 13.33 5.34
N HIS A 259 8.29 14.33 5.85
CA HIS A 259 8.13 14.73 7.24
C HIS A 259 6.92 15.63 7.42
N LEU A 260 6.00 15.21 8.30
CA LEU A 260 4.72 15.90 8.47
C LEU A 260 4.89 17.27 9.15
N SER A 261 4.25 18.28 8.57
CA SER A 261 3.97 19.54 9.26
C SER A 261 2.90 19.35 10.33
N GLN A 262 2.60 20.38 11.13
CA GLN A 262 1.47 20.33 12.06
C GLN A 262 0.12 20.06 11.37
N THR A 263 -0.06 20.55 10.14
CA THR A 263 -1.25 20.25 9.32
C THR A 263 -1.26 18.80 8.86
N GLY A 264 -0.08 18.26 8.47
CA GLY A 264 0.09 16.84 8.16
C GLY A 264 -0.22 15.93 9.34
N GLN A 265 0.25 16.28 10.55
CA GLN A 265 -0.03 15.53 11.78
C GLN A 265 -1.53 15.49 12.10
N LYS A 266 -2.25 16.61 11.96
CA LYS A 266 -3.72 16.64 12.10
C LYS A 266 -4.40 15.73 11.08
N ARG A 267 -3.99 15.81 9.81
CA ARG A 267 -4.54 14.96 8.75
C ARG A 267 -4.26 13.47 8.99
N MET A 268 -3.07 13.13 9.49
CA MET A 268 -2.72 11.76 9.87
C MET A 268 -3.64 11.24 10.97
N ALA A 269 -3.87 12.04 12.03
CA ALA A 269 -4.79 11.70 13.11
C ALA A 269 -6.21 11.43 12.60
N GLU A 270 -6.75 12.30 11.74
CA GLU A 270 -8.08 12.13 11.13
C GLU A 270 -8.19 10.87 10.28
N VAL A 271 -7.18 10.60 9.45
CA VAL A 271 -7.16 9.44 8.55
C VAL A 271 -7.03 8.14 9.34
N VAL A 272 -6.13 8.10 10.33
CA VAL A 272 -5.93 6.94 11.20
C VAL A 272 -7.20 6.67 12.00
N TRP A 273 -7.80 7.69 12.62
CA TRP A 273 -9.06 7.55 13.34
C TRP A 273 -10.16 7.00 12.43
N GLY A 274 -10.29 7.51 11.21
CA GLY A 274 -11.25 7.01 10.22
C GLY A 274 -11.09 5.52 9.90
N VAL A 275 -9.88 4.96 10.00
CA VAL A 275 -9.59 3.53 9.83
C VAL A 275 -9.94 2.74 11.09
N ILE A 276 -9.52 3.20 12.27
CA ILE A 276 -9.57 2.38 13.48
C ILE A 276 -10.84 2.59 14.33
N GLN A 277 -11.60 3.67 14.12
CA GLN A 277 -12.77 4.01 14.94
C GLN A 277 -13.80 2.86 15.08
N SER A 278 -13.90 2.01 14.05
CA SER A 278 -14.79 0.83 14.06
C SER A 278 -14.47 -0.17 15.18
N ALA A 279 -13.22 -0.21 15.65
CA ALA A 279 -12.82 -1.01 16.80
C ALA A 279 -13.39 -0.49 18.13
N PHE A 280 -13.72 0.80 18.21
CA PHE A 280 -14.09 1.46 19.47
C PHE A 280 -15.57 1.80 19.56
N VAL A 281 -16.39 1.16 18.72
CA VAL A 281 -17.86 1.27 18.76
C VAL A 281 -18.39 0.39 19.90
N GLY A 282 -18.60 0.99 21.07
CA GLY A 282 -19.24 0.32 22.23
C GLY A 282 -18.40 0.27 23.51
N SER A 283 -17.11 0.60 23.46
CA SER A 283 -16.29 0.79 24.66
C SER A 283 -16.56 2.18 25.23
N LYS A 284 -17.44 2.25 26.23
CA LYS A 284 -17.64 3.42 27.11
C LYS A 284 -16.80 3.28 28.36
#